data_AF-A0A1F1Z4I2-F1
#
_entry.id   AF-A0A1F1Z4I2-F1
#
_cell.length_a   1.000
_cell.length_b   1.000
_cell.length_c   1.000
_cell.angle_alpha   90.00
_cell.angle_beta   90.00
_cell.angle_gamma   90.00
#
_symmetry.space_group_name_H-M   'P 1'
#
loop_
_entity.id
_entity.type
_entity.pdbx_description
1 polymer ?
#
loop_
_entity_poly.entity_id
_entity_poly.type
_entity_poly.pdbx_seq_one_letter_code
_entity_poly.pdbx_strand_id
1 'polypeptide(L)'
;MTKPLRRTRGDVIATAVFSAIAVVLLAIAYFTAPIRAADLQSAPEELENEGRLATAPAKLEELFRLPDHSPELQPVVVNGLIITYYNGTVTATTPSGDTAWTYHRPNHLCALGQAWGKVVAAYKDNAGCGDVVAIEALTGKYAGTRSAIAPTDMTSVVSNDRVGYVSSTRAELWRSDMVRTVEYGAVEAPQEPDMQPNQCQITSALTRTELFAVTEICTDGAFLRLQNATPEDSRKPEIYSSQEIGEDAYLVAISQDAAAVYDPDTHEIRSYDKEGNQLSASTVPALEAPLTIDGSTHILPVADLPHHMTYFEDDYLVLMEPAKLTATGVFQGALGTGFAAGDRLLYASSGGVAVVDWDSNKVEDIIPVDRGDYAGPVFIDSAGATVVEKRGDEIVVLAAS
;
A
#
# COMPACT_ATOMS: atom_id res chain seq x y z
N MET A 1 -3.60 -39.06 -41.44
CA MET A 1 -4.32 -37.85 -41.90
C MET A 1 -5.62 -38.28 -42.56
N THR A 2 -6.75 -38.04 -41.90
CA THR A 2 -8.09 -38.29 -42.44
C THR A 2 -8.33 -37.40 -43.67
N LYS A 3 -8.92 -37.98 -44.73
CA LYS A 3 -9.22 -37.25 -45.96
C LYS A 3 -10.35 -36.24 -45.66
N PRO A 4 -10.21 -34.96 -46.01
CA PRO A 4 -11.26 -33.96 -45.74
C PRO A 4 -12.56 -34.36 -46.46
N LEU A 5 -13.68 -34.24 -45.75
CA LEU A 5 -15.03 -34.61 -46.21
C LEU A 5 -15.45 -33.87 -47.49
N ARG A 6 -14.87 -32.69 -47.75
CA ARG A 6 -15.01 -31.89 -48.98
C ARG A 6 -13.75 -31.04 -49.20
N ARG A 7 -13.25 -30.97 -50.43
CA ARG A 7 -12.08 -30.14 -50.82
C ARG A 7 -12.31 -29.50 -52.18
N THR A 8 -13.07 -28.41 -52.21
CA THR A 8 -13.24 -27.57 -53.41
C THR A 8 -12.16 -26.48 -53.48
N ARG A 9 -12.00 -25.81 -54.64
CA ARG A 9 -11.10 -24.65 -54.75
C ARG A 9 -11.49 -23.52 -53.79
N GLY A 10 -12.79 -23.31 -53.61
CA GLY A 10 -13.33 -22.33 -52.65
C GLY A 10 -12.91 -22.65 -51.21
N ASP A 11 -13.00 -23.92 -50.81
CA ASP A 11 -12.59 -24.35 -49.46
C ASP A 11 -11.09 -24.10 -49.22
N VAL A 12 -10.24 -24.40 -50.21
CA VAL A 12 -8.79 -24.17 -50.10
C VAL A 12 -8.46 -22.68 -50.00
N ILE A 13 -9.13 -21.83 -50.79
CA ILE A 13 -8.96 -20.37 -50.72
C ILE A 13 -9.41 -19.87 -49.34
N ALA A 14 -10.59 -20.28 -48.87
CA ALA A 14 -11.11 -19.87 -47.57
C ALA A 14 -10.19 -20.31 -46.42
N THR A 15 -9.70 -21.55 -46.43
CA THR A 15 -8.72 -22.03 -45.45
C THR A 15 -7.43 -21.23 -45.49
N ALA A 16 -6.90 -20.92 -46.68
CA ALA A 16 -5.69 -20.10 -46.82
C ALA A 16 -5.90 -18.68 -46.28
N VAL A 17 -7.04 -18.06 -46.57
CA VAL A 17 -7.41 -16.73 -46.06
C VAL A 17 -7.53 -16.74 -44.54
N PHE A 18 -8.28 -17.68 -43.95
CA PHE A 18 -8.40 -17.77 -42.49
C PHE A 18 -7.07 -18.07 -41.81
N SER A 19 -6.23 -18.92 -42.41
CA SER A 19 -4.88 -19.19 -41.89
C SER A 19 -4.01 -17.94 -41.92
N ALA A 20 -4.05 -17.17 -43.02
CA ALA A 20 -3.32 -15.92 -43.13
C ALA A 20 -3.82 -14.89 -42.09
N ILE A 21 -5.14 -14.75 -41.92
CA ILE A 21 -5.74 -13.88 -40.89
C ILE A 21 -5.29 -14.31 -39.49
N ALA A 22 -5.34 -15.62 -39.18
CA ALA A 22 -4.91 -16.13 -37.88
C ALA A 22 -3.42 -15.82 -37.62
N VAL A 23 -2.55 -16.03 -38.61
CA VAL A 23 -1.12 -15.67 -38.51
C VAL A 23 -0.93 -14.17 -38.29
N VAL A 24 -1.68 -13.32 -39.00
CA VAL A 24 -1.63 -11.86 -38.82
C VAL A 24 -2.09 -11.46 -37.42
N LEU A 25 -3.21 -12.01 -36.93
CA LEU A 25 -3.71 -11.73 -35.58
C LEU A 25 -2.73 -12.19 -34.49
N LEU A 26 -2.11 -13.36 -34.66
CA LEU A 26 -1.07 -13.84 -33.75
C LEU A 26 0.17 -12.94 -33.78
N ALA A 27 0.58 -12.48 -34.96
CA ALA A 27 1.71 -11.55 -35.09
C ALA A 27 1.40 -10.21 -34.41
N ILE A 28 0.20 -9.65 -34.62
CA ILE A 28 -0.25 -8.43 -33.95
C ILE A 28 -0.19 -8.63 -32.43
N ALA A 29 -0.86 -9.66 -31.91
CA ALA A 29 -0.88 -9.96 -30.48
C ALA A 29 0.53 -10.14 -29.90
N TYR A 30 1.44 -10.79 -30.63
CA TYR A 30 2.83 -10.98 -30.21
C TYR A 30 3.62 -9.67 -30.17
N PHE A 31 3.49 -8.81 -31.17
CA PHE A 31 4.24 -7.54 -31.25
C PHE A 31 3.65 -6.44 -30.36
N THR A 32 2.35 -6.49 -30.06
CA THR A 32 1.68 -5.52 -29.19
C THR A 32 1.55 -6.00 -27.74
N ALA A 33 2.09 -7.17 -27.39
CA ALA A 33 2.02 -7.70 -26.04
C ALA A 33 2.71 -6.75 -25.04
N PRO A 34 2.04 -6.28 -23.97
CA PRO A 34 2.60 -5.31 -23.01
C PRO A 34 3.93 -5.75 -22.38
N ILE A 35 4.13 -7.06 -22.19
CA ILE A 35 5.37 -7.63 -21.66
C ILE A 35 6.61 -7.26 -22.49
N ARG A 36 6.45 -6.90 -23.76
CA ARG A 36 7.56 -6.46 -24.62
C ARG A 36 7.96 -5.01 -24.41
N ALA A 37 7.12 -4.23 -23.73
CA ALA A 37 7.41 -2.86 -23.34
C ALA A 37 7.90 -2.77 -21.88
N ALA A 38 7.95 -3.89 -21.17
CA ALA A 38 8.52 -3.97 -19.83
C ALA A 38 9.92 -4.60 -19.90
N ASP A 39 10.85 -4.09 -19.09
CA ASP A 39 12.20 -4.62 -18.95
C ASP A 39 12.51 -4.85 -17.47
N LEU A 40 12.88 -6.08 -17.10
CA LEU A 40 13.28 -6.44 -15.75
C LEU A 40 14.74 -6.86 -15.77
N GLN A 41 15.58 -6.07 -15.10
CA GLN A 41 16.98 -6.38 -14.89
C GLN A 41 17.13 -6.93 -13.47
N SER A 42 17.06 -8.25 -13.35
CA SER A 42 17.20 -8.96 -12.08
C SER A 42 18.58 -8.80 -11.47
N ALA A 43 18.66 -9.03 -10.15
CA ALA A 43 19.93 -9.11 -9.47
C ALA A 43 20.76 -10.29 -10.00
N PRO A 44 22.10 -10.16 -10.08
CA PRO A 44 22.97 -11.23 -10.57
C PRO A 44 22.95 -12.47 -9.66
N GLU A 45 22.73 -12.26 -8.37
CA GLU A 45 22.56 -13.27 -7.34
C GLU A 45 21.52 -12.84 -6.31
N GLU A 46 21.07 -13.76 -5.47
CA GLU A 46 20.13 -13.45 -4.40
C GLU A 46 20.84 -12.63 -3.31
N LEU A 47 20.27 -11.48 -2.97
CA LEU A 47 20.80 -10.59 -1.94
C LEU A 47 20.46 -11.11 -0.54
N GLU A 48 21.27 -10.73 0.43
CA GLU A 48 20.96 -10.96 1.84
C GLU A 48 19.85 -10.02 2.32
N ASN A 49 19.06 -10.49 3.29
CA ASN A 49 18.10 -9.64 3.98
C ASN A 49 18.82 -8.85 5.07
N GLU A 50 19.15 -7.59 4.79
CA GLU A 50 19.77 -6.66 5.74
C GLU A 50 18.84 -6.30 6.90
N GLY A 51 17.54 -6.58 6.77
CA GLY A 51 16.55 -6.35 7.80
C GLY A 51 16.33 -4.88 8.11
N ARG A 52 16.07 -4.60 9.39
CA ARG A 52 15.76 -3.27 9.92
C ARG A 52 16.78 -2.88 10.98
N LEU A 53 16.84 -1.60 11.29
CA LEU A 53 17.74 -1.09 12.31
C LEU A 53 17.39 -1.68 13.69
N ALA A 54 18.36 -2.32 14.35
CA ALA A 54 18.10 -3.10 15.57
C ALA A 54 18.04 -2.24 16.85
N THR A 55 18.68 -1.09 16.86
CA THR A 55 18.77 -0.17 18.01
C THR A 55 18.77 1.27 17.54
N ALA A 56 18.22 2.18 18.34
CA ALA A 56 18.32 3.61 18.07
C ALA A 56 19.80 4.03 17.91
N PRO A 57 20.18 4.75 16.84
CA PRO A 57 21.55 5.19 16.65
C PRO A 57 21.87 6.40 17.53
N ALA A 58 23.16 6.69 17.70
CA ALA A 58 23.62 7.91 18.36
C ALA A 58 23.79 9.07 17.38
N LYS A 59 24.01 8.75 16.10
CA LYS A 59 24.23 9.73 15.04
C LYS A 59 23.61 9.30 13.72
N LEU A 60 23.14 10.29 12.96
CA LEU A 60 22.69 10.14 11.59
C LEU A 60 23.52 11.04 10.67
N GLU A 61 24.02 10.48 9.57
CA GLU A 61 24.75 11.23 8.54
C GLU A 61 24.19 10.89 7.15
N GLU A 62 23.93 11.91 6.32
CA GLU A 62 23.47 11.68 4.95
C GLU A 62 24.53 10.95 4.13
N LEU A 63 24.11 9.85 3.49
CA LEU A 63 24.95 9.06 2.58
C LEU A 63 24.70 9.46 1.13
N PHE A 64 23.45 9.34 0.68
CA PHE A 64 23.04 9.60 -0.69
C PHE A 64 21.54 9.90 -0.77
N ARG A 65 21.12 10.32 -1.96
CA ARG A 65 19.74 10.65 -2.28
C ARG A 65 19.29 9.92 -3.54
N LEU A 66 18.01 9.59 -3.61
CA LEU A 66 17.37 8.95 -4.77
C LEU A 66 16.11 9.72 -5.14
N PRO A 67 15.83 9.96 -6.43
CA PRO A 67 14.53 10.50 -6.82
C PRO A 67 13.43 9.42 -6.63
N ASP A 68 12.26 9.84 -6.15
CA ASP A 68 11.11 8.96 -5.97
C ASP A 68 9.80 9.71 -6.23
N HIS A 69 9.21 9.47 -7.41
CA HIS A 69 7.89 9.95 -7.79
C HIS A 69 6.81 8.87 -7.54
N SER A 70 7.07 7.90 -6.64
CA SER A 70 6.05 6.92 -6.27
C SER A 70 4.89 7.61 -5.53
N PRO A 71 3.64 7.14 -5.71
CA PRO A 71 2.45 7.75 -5.11
C PRO A 71 2.33 7.55 -3.59
N GLU A 72 3.23 6.75 -2.98
CA GLU A 72 3.17 6.42 -1.55
C GLU A 72 3.65 7.57 -0.68
N LEU A 73 3.07 7.74 0.51
CA LEU A 73 3.53 8.77 1.46
C LEU A 73 4.82 8.34 2.16
N GLN A 74 4.92 7.07 2.55
CA GLN A 74 6.04 6.49 3.28
C GLN A 74 7.12 5.95 2.33
N PRO A 75 8.39 5.85 2.78
CA PRO A 75 9.40 5.05 2.09
C PRO A 75 8.93 3.60 1.93
N VAL A 76 9.09 3.04 0.73
CA VAL A 76 8.85 1.60 0.51
C VAL A 76 10.17 0.86 0.72
N VAL A 77 10.27 0.16 1.86
CA VAL A 77 11.44 -0.66 2.19
C VAL A 77 11.05 -2.14 2.30
N VAL A 78 11.78 -3.01 1.62
CA VAL A 78 11.47 -4.45 1.57
C VAL A 78 12.75 -5.27 1.79
N ASN A 79 12.81 -6.02 2.89
CA ASN A 79 13.99 -6.83 3.26
C ASN A 79 15.31 -6.04 3.25
N GLY A 80 15.26 -4.77 3.67
CA GLY A 80 16.42 -3.87 3.67
C GLY A 80 16.76 -3.24 2.32
N LEU A 81 15.95 -3.45 1.28
CA LEU A 81 16.08 -2.74 0.00
C LEU A 81 15.16 -1.53 -0.06
N ILE A 82 15.69 -0.43 -0.56
CA ILE A 82 15.00 0.85 -0.73
C ILE A 82 14.39 0.86 -2.13
N ILE A 83 13.06 0.96 -2.20
CA ILE A 83 12.33 0.89 -3.47
C ILE A 83 11.88 2.29 -3.86
N THR A 84 12.32 2.75 -5.02
CA THR A 84 11.92 4.04 -5.59
C THR A 84 11.32 3.89 -6.97
N TYR A 85 10.52 4.87 -7.39
CA TYR A 85 10.00 4.95 -8.75
C TYR A 85 10.39 6.28 -9.40
N TYR A 86 11.08 6.22 -10.54
CA TYR A 86 11.43 7.42 -11.29
C TYR A 86 11.47 7.14 -12.80
N ASN A 87 10.90 8.05 -13.60
CA ASN A 87 10.87 7.95 -15.06
C ASN A 87 10.43 6.57 -15.61
N GLY A 88 9.33 6.02 -15.06
CA GLY A 88 8.80 4.72 -15.50
C GLY A 88 9.57 3.51 -14.96
N THR A 89 10.51 3.70 -14.04
CA THR A 89 11.37 2.62 -13.54
C THR A 89 11.24 2.48 -12.04
N VAL A 90 10.83 1.30 -11.59
CA VAL A 90 10.95 0.88 -10.19
C VAL A 90 12.37 0.36 -9.97
N THR A 91 13.07 0.89 -8.98
CA THR A 91 14.47 0.53 -8.68
C THR A 91 14.56 0.05 -7.24
N ALA A 92 15.21 -1.10 -7.03
CA ALA A 92 15.65 -1.51 -5.71
C ALA A 92 17.11 -1.11 -5.50
N THR A 93 17.36 -0.37 -4.43
CA THR A 93 18.69 0.11 -4.04
C THR A 93 19.07 -0.49 -2.69
N THR A 94 20.31 -0.97 -2.57
CA THR A 94 20.85 -1.45 -1.30
C THR A 94 21.06 -0.29 -0.31
N PRO A 95 21.22 -0.56 1.00
CA PRO A 95 21.59 0.48 1.97
C PRO A 95 22.94 1.16 1.67
N SER A 96 23.83 0.50 0.90
CA SER A 96 25.10 1.07 0.43
C SER A 96 24.97 2.00 -0.78
N GLY A 97 23.80 2.05 -1.43
CA GLY A 97 23.53 2.86 -2.61
C GLY A 97 23.70 2.14 -3.94
N ASP A 98 23.94 0.83 -3.94
CA ASP A 98 24.08 0.03 -5.15
C ASP A 98 22.70 -0.35 -5.71
N THR A 99 22.54 -0.29 -7.03
CA THR A 99 21.32 -0.79 -7.67
C THR A 99 21.30 -2.32 -7.66
N ALA A 100 20.34 -2.91 -6.97
CA ALA A 100 20.13 -4.35 -6.89
C ALA A 100 19.42 -4.88 -8.15
N TRP A 101 18.33 -4.23 -8.55
CA TRP A 101 17.58 -4.54 -9.77
C TRP A 101 16.71 -3.37 -10.21
N THR A 102 16.27 -3.40 -11.47
CA THR A 102 15.35 -2.40 -12.02
C THR A 102 14.21 -3.06 -12.78
N TYR A 103 13.03 -2.44 -12.73
CA TYR A 103 11.87 -2.80 -13.52
C TYR A 103 11.31 -1.57 -14.23
N HIS A 104 11.51 -1.51 -15.54
CA HIS A 104 11.01 -0.44 -16.38
C HIS A 104 9.67 -0.80 -17.01
N ARG A 105 8.74 0.15 -16.99
CA ARG A 105 7.48 0.09 -17.74
C ARG A 105 7.03 1.50 -18.15
N PRO A 106 6.56 1.71 -19.39
CA PRO A 106 6.14 3.04 -19.86
C PRO A 106 4.77 3.48 -19.31
N ASN A 107 4.01 2.56 -18.72
CA ASN A 107 2.71 2.84 -18.13
C ASN A 107 2.85 3.67 -16.84
N HIS A 108 1.88 4.51 -16.56
CA HIS A 108 1.82 5.26 -15.31
C HIS A 108 1.67 4.30 -14.12
N LEU A 109 2.52 4.45 -13.10
CA LEU A 109 2.42 3.73 -11.84
C LEU A 109 1.35 4.39 -10.97
N CYS A 110 0.33 3.62 -10.60
CA CYS A 110 -0.81 4.11 -9.80
C CYS A 110 -0.66 3.84 -8.30
N ALA A 111 0.02 2.75 -7.94
CA ALA A 111 0.21 2.33 -6.55
C ALA A 111 1.48 1.47 -6.43
N LEU A 112 2.18 1.56 -5.31
CA LEU A 112 3.40 0.83 -5.00
C LEU A 112 3.36 0.31 -3.56
N GLY A 113 3.05 -0.95 -3.39
CA GLY A 113 3.02 -1.59 -2.07
C GLY A 113 4.16 -2.58 -1.86
N GLN A 114 4.20 -3.13 -0.66
CA GLN A 114 5.05 -4.28 -0.35
C GLN A 114 4.31 -5.26 0.56
N ALA A 115 4.55 -6.56 0.36
CA ALA A 115 4.11 -7.62 1.25
C ALA A 115 4.92 -8.89 0.97
N TRP A 116 5.07 -9.77 1.96
CA TRP A 116 5.71 -11.09 1.80
C TRP A 116 7.14 -11.05 1.22
N GLY A 117 7.89 -9.96 1.42
CA GLY A 117 9.20 -9.78 0.81
C GLY A 117 9.17 -9.45 -0.69
N LYS A 118 8.02 -9.01 -1.21
CA LYS A 118 7.79 -8.64 -2.60
C LYS A 118 7.46 -7.17 -2.72
N VAL A 119 7.93 -6.58 -3.82
CA VAL A 119 7.48 -5.28 -4.30
C VAL A 119 6.26 -5.51 -5.18
N VAL A 120 5.17 -4.79 -4.93
CA VAL A 120 3.92 -4.91 -5.71
C VAL A 120 3.59 -3.57 -6.34
N ALA A 121 3.62 -3.51 -7.67
CA ALA A 121 3.41 -2.30 -8.44
C ALA A 121 2.17 -2.43 -9.32
N ALA A 122 1.22 -1.52 -9.16
CA ALA A 122 0.01 -1.44 -9.98
C ALA A 122 0.13 -0.32 -11.02
N TYR A 123 -0.16 -0.63 -12.27
CA TYR A 123 0.00 0.27 -13.39
C TYR A 123 -1.32 0.52 -14.10
N LYS A 124 -1.42 1.71 -14.72
CA LYS A 124 -2.54 2.07 -15.59
C LYS A 124 -2.45 1.36 -16.93
N ASP A 125 -3.51 0.64 -17.29
CA ASP A 125 -3.75 0.11 -18.63
C ASP A 125 -5.07 0.69 -19.21
N ASN A 126 -5.61 0.03 -20.24
CA ASN A 126 -6.85 0.46 -20.90
C ASN A 126 -8.11 0.24 -20.04
N ALA A 127 -8.03 -0.56 -18.99
CA ALA A 127 -9.09 -0.93 -18.06
C ALA A 127 -8.88 -0.34 -16.65
N GLY A 128 -8.00 0.67 -16.53
CA GLY A 128 -7.70 1.38 -15.30
C GLY A 128 -6.41 0.92 -14.63
N CYS A 129 -6.28 1.12 -13.32
CA CYS A 129 -5.05 0.83 -12.57
C CYS A 129 -4.98 -0.61 -12.04
N GLY A 130 -5.41 -1.58 -12.85
CA GLY A 130 -5.58 -2.97 -12.43
C GLY A 130 -4.51 -3.93 -12.91
N ASP A 131 -3.48 -3.45 -13.63
CA ASP A 131 -2.41 -4.29 -14.14
C ASP A 131 -1.21 -4.29 -13.18
N VAL A 132 -1.08 -5.38 -12.44
CA VAL A 132 -0.23 -5.49 -11.25
C VAL A 132 0.88 -6.50 -11.49
N VAL A 133 2.09 -6.15 -11.06
CA VAL A 133 3.25 -7.04 -11.00
C VAL A 133 3.74 -7.15 -9.57
N ALA A 134 4.07 -8.37 -9.16
CA ALA A 134 4.81 -8.65 -7.94
C ALA A 134 6.23 -9.11 -8.30
N ILE A 135 7.24 -8.53 -7.66
CA ILE A 135 8.66 -8.82 -7.87
C ILE A 135 9.28 -9.24 -6.54
N GLU A 136 9.99 -10.36 -6.51
CA GLU A 136 10.74 -10.80 -5.33
C GLU A 136 11.86 -9.79 -5.01
N ALA A 137 11.83 -9.18 -3.83
CA ALA A 137 12.73 -8.05 -3.53
C ALA A 137 14.21 -8.47 -3.57
N LEU A 138 14.57 -9.63 -3.01
CA LEU A 138 15.98 -10.04 -2.92
C LEU A 138 16.56 -10.60 -4.22
N THR A 139 15.75 -10.77 -5.28
CA THR A 139 16.26 -11.33 -6.55
C THR A 139 15.91 -10.49 -7.77
N GLY A 140 14.92 -9.60 -7.68
CA GLY A 140 14.41 -8.87 -8.83
C GLY A 140 13.78 -9.80 -9.88
N LYS A 141 13.15 -10.90 -9.46
CA LYS A 141 12.46 -11.85 -10.35
C LYS A 141 10.94 -11.69 -10.25
N TYR A 142 10.23 -11.91 -11.35
CA TYR A 142 8.78 -11.97 -11.36
C TYR A 142 8.26 -13.03 -10.38
N ALA A 143 7.41 -12.61 -9.45
CA ALA A 143 6.76 -13.48 -8.48
C ALA A 143 5.31 -13.77 -8.86
N GLY A 144 4.63 -12.80 -9.48
CA GLY A 144 3.24 -12.93 -9.90
C GLY A 144 2.81 -11.72 -10.72
N THR A 145 1.75 -11.91 -11.51
CA THR A 145 1.12 -10.84 -12.29
C THR A 145 -0.38 -11.04 -12.28
N ARG A 146 -1.14 -9.96 -12.30
CA ARG A 146 -2.58 -10.01 -12.53
C ARG A 146 -3.02 -8.78 -13.31
N SER A 147 -4.11 -8.91 -14.05
CA SER A 147 -4.78 -7.79 -14.69
C SER A 147 -6.27 -7.95 -14.49
N ALA A 148 -6.93 -6.86 -14.09
CA ALA A 148 -8.36 -6.78 -13.90
C ALA A 148 -8.85 -5.36 -14.21
N ILE A 149 -10.14 -5.22 -14.46
CA ILE A 149 -10.78 -3.89 -14.52
C ILE A 149 -10.67 -3.26 -13.14
N ALA A 150 -10.16 -2.03 -13.09
CA ALA A 150 -9.98 -1.29 -11.85
C ALA A 150 -10.27 0.21 -12.04
N PRO A 151 -10.51 0.95 -10.95
CA PRO A 151 -10.58 2.41 -10.97
C PRO A 151 -9.29 3.04 -11.54
N THR A 152 -9.38 4.29 -12.01
CA THR A 152 -8.19 5.06 -12.45
C THR A 152 -7.51 5.80 -11.31
N ASP A 153 -8.27 6.14 -10.27
CA ASP A 153 -7.82 6.89 -9.11
C ASP A 153 -7.96 5.93 -7.92
N MET A 154 -6.83 5.61 -7.30
CA MET A 154 -6.75 4.65 -6.21
C MET A 154 -5.54 4.96 -5.32
N THR A 155 -5.56 4.41 -4.12
CA THR A 155 -4.41 4.38 -3.21
C THR A 155 -4.18 2.97 -2.70
N SER A 156 -2.95 2.68 -2.29
CA SER A 156 -2.53 1.37 -1.80
C SER A 156 -3.19 1.03 -0.47
N VAL A 157 -3.60 -0.24 -0.31
CA VAL A 157 -3.96 -0.82 0.98
C VAL A 157 -2.94 -1.92 1.27
N VAL A 158 -2.12 -1.73 2.30
CA VAL A 158 -0.93 -2.55 2.54
C VAL A 158 -0.88 -3.07 3.97
N SER A 159 -0.50 -4.33 4.11
CA SER A 159 -0.12 -4.98 5.37
C SER A 159 0.92 -6.06 5.09
N ASN A 160 1.42 -6.71 6.13
CA ASN A 160 2.33 -7.85 5.96
C ASN A 160 1.68 -9.06 5.25
N ASP A 161 0.35 -9.19 5.31
CA ASP A 161 -0.40 -10.38 4.86
C ASP A 161 -1.21 -10.17 3.58
N ARG A 162 -1.48 -8.90 3.23
CA ARG A 162 -2.33 -8.49 2.11
C ARG A 162 -1.82 -7.19 1.51
N VAL A 163 -1.94 -7.09 0.20
CA VAL A 163 -1.73 -5.86 -0.57
C VAL A 163 -2.89 -5.69 -1.53
N GLY A 164 -3.24 -4.46 -1.84
CA GLY A 164 -4.42 -4.15 -2.62
C GLY A 164 -4.53 -2.66 -2.91
N TYR A 165 -5.72 -2.26 -3.31
CA TYR A 165 -6.06 -0.86 -3.50
C TYR A 165 -7.44 -0.54 -2.93
N VAL A 166 -7.67 0.75 -2.72
CA VAL A 166 -8.99 1.34 -2.50
C VAL A 166 -9.18 2.57 -3.40
N SER A 167 -10.40 2.74 -3.88
CA SER A 167 -10.92 3.97 -4.48
C SER A 167 -12.27 4.32 -3.85
N SER A 168 -12.84 5.46 -4.24
CA SER A 168 -14.16 5.90 -3.82
C SER A 168 -15.30 4.94 -4.16
N THR A 169 -15.08 4.02 -5.08
CA THR A 169 -16.12 3.10 -5.56
C THR A 169 -15.79 1.63 -5.34
N ARG A 170 -14.51 1.27 -5.14
CA ARG A 170 -14.10 -0.12 -5.10
C ARG A 170 -12.82 -0.32 -4.29
N ALA A 171 -12.80 -1.39 -3.51
CA ALA A 171 -11.58 -1.93 -2.90
C ALA A 171 -11.30 -3.35 -3.38
N GLU A 172 -10.02 -3.69 -3.45
CA GLU A 172 -9.59 -5.04 -3.81
C GLU A 172 -8.34 -5.44 -3.03
N LEU A 173 -8.33 -6.65 -2.47
CA LEU A 173 -7.17 -7.23 -1.80
C LEU A 173 -6.67 -8.48 -2.51
N TRP A 174 -5.36 -8.70 -2.43
CA TRP A 174 -4.67 -9.84 -2.99
C TRP A 174 -3.82 -10.55 -1.95
N ARG A 175 -3.64 -11.86 -2.15
CA ARG A 175 -2.69 -12.68 -1.40
C ARG A 175 -1.35 -12.81 -2.13
N SER A 176 -0.40 -13.53 -1.56
CA SER A 176 0.99 -13.64 -2.00
C SER A 176 1.24 -14.14 -3.43
N ASP A 177 0.25 -14.76 -4.06
CA ASP A 177 0.29 -15.25 -5.45
C ASP A 177 -0.55 -14.40 -6.41
N MET A 178 -0.93 -13.19 -6.01
CA MET A 178 -1.74 -12.23 -6.78
C MET A 178 -3.16 -12.72 -7.10
N VAL A 179 -3.64 -13.76 -6.41
CA VAL A 179 -5.05 -14.10 -6.42
C VAL A 179 -5.82 -13.12 -5.53
N ARG A 180 -6.93 -12.63 -6.07
CA ARG A 180 -7.86 -11.75 -5.36
C ARG A 180 -8.54 -12.50 -4.21
N THR A 181 -8.49 -11.91 -3.02
CA THR A 181 -9.19 -12.41 -1.83
C THR A 181 -10.41 -11.58 -1.50
N VAL A 182 -10.40 -10.27 -1.78
CA VAL A 182 -11.56 -9.38 -1.60
C VAL A 182 -11.83 -8.60 -2.88
N GLU A 183 -13.08 -8.52 -3.29
CA GLU A 183 -13.67 -7.53 -4.18
C GLU A 183 -14.84 -6.88 -3.41
N TYR A 184 -14.76 -5.57 -3.15
CA TYR A 184 -15.76 -4.84 -2.39
C TYR A 184 -16.16 -3.54 -3.09
N GLY A 185 -17.47 -3.26 -3.16
CA GLY A 185 -18.03 -2.06 -3.77
C GLY A 185 -18.56 -2.28 -5.18
N ALA A 186 -18.41 -1.29 -6.06
CA ALA A 186 -18.94 -1.32 -7.41
C ALA A 186 -18.15 -2.30 -8.31
N VAL A 187 -18.87 -3.25 -8.92
CA VAL A 187 -18.30 -4.25 -9.83
C VAL A 187 -18.81 -4.00 -11.26
N GLU A 188 -17.88 -3.75 -12.18
CA GLU A 188 -18.22 -3.64 -13.60
C GLU A 188 -18.62 -5.02 -14.15
N ALA A 189 -19.85 -5.12 -14.68
CA ALA A 189 -20.43 -6.34 -15.23
C ALA A 189 -20.39 -7.55 -14.26
N PRO A 190 -21.23 -7.55 -13.20
CA PRO A 190 -21.27 -8.64 -12.23
C PRO A 190 -21.61 -9.98 -12.91
N GLN A 191 -20.83 -11.02 -12.59
CA GLN A 191 -21.04 -12.37 -13.13
C GLN A 191 -22.33 -13.01 -12.61
N GLU A 192 -22.67 -12.71 -11.36
CA GLU A 192 -23.84 -13.20 -10.64
C GLU A 192 -24.49 -12.00 -9.93
N PRO A 193 -25.84 -11.93 -9.90
CA PRO A 193 -26.53 -10.87 -9.16
C PRO A 193 -26.31 -11.00 -7.64
N ASP A 194 -26.49 -9.90 -6.91
CA ASP A 194 -26.54 -9.87 -5.45
C ASP A 194 -25.26 -10.37 -4.72
N MET A 195 -24.11 -10.25 -5.37
CA MET A 195 -22.81 -10.61 -4.79
C MET A 195 -22.23 -9.51 -3.88
N GLN A 196 -22.65 -8.26 -4.07
CA GLN A 196 -22.14 -7.11 -3.31
C GLN A 196 -23.25 -6.53 -2.42
N PRO A 197 -23.05 -6.43 -1.10
CA PRO A 197 -24.10 -5.98 -0.17
C PRO A 197 -24.30 -4.46 -0.22
N ASN A 198 -23.21 -3.68 -0.20
CA ASN A 198 -23.22 -2.22 -0.16
C ASN A 198 -22.35 -1.67 -1.29
N GLN A 199 -22.89 -0.72 -2.04
CA GLN A 199 -22.18 -0.02 -3.12
C GLN A 199 -22.20 1.47 -2.80
N CYS A 200 -21.58 1.80 -1.66
CA CYS A 200 -21.48 3.14 -1.13
C CYS A 200 -20.14 3.80 -1.51
N GLN A 201 -20.00 5.10 -1.24
CA GLN A 201 -18.75 5.80 -1.48
C GLN A 201 -17.74 5.45 -0.38
N ILE A 202 -16.67 4.75 -0.73
CA ILE A 202 -15.63 4.34 0.23
C ILE A 202 -14.73 5.54 0.54
N THR A 203 -14.63 5.94 1.81
CA THR A 203 -13.83 7.09 2.24
C THR A 203 -12.47 6.69 2.78
N SER A 204 -12.28 5.47 3.30
CA SER A 204 -10.97 4.98 3.70
C SER A 204 -10.95 3.46 3.82
N ALA A 205 -9.77 2.84 3.78
CA ALA A 205 -9.62 1.40 3.95
C ALA A 205 -8.28 1.01 4.58
N LEU A 206 -8.31 -0.01 5.44
CA LEU A 206 -7.13 -0.62 6.04
C LEU A 206 -7.30 -2.14 6.10
N THR A 207 -6.20 -2.89 6.11
CA THR A 207 -6.23 -4.36 6.27
C THR A 207 -5.13 -4.82 7.20
N ARG A 208 -5.37 -5.92 7.92
CA ARG A 208 -4.36 -6.61 8.72
C ARG A 208 -4.78 -8.06 8.91
N THR A 209 -3.84 -8.99 8.71
CA THR A 209 -4.08 -10.44 8.80
C THR A 209 -5.31 -10.88 7.98
N GLU A 210 -6.40 -11.21 8.66
CA GLU A 210 -7.66 -11.68 8.08
C GLU A 210 -8.80 -10.65 8.23
N LEU A 211 -8.49 -9.43 8.67
CA LEU A 211 -9.43 -8.33 8.82
C LEU A 211 -9.22 -7.29 7.71
N PHE A 212 -10.32 -6.88 7.11
CA PHE A 212 -10.39 -5.74 6.20
C PHE A 212 -11.45 -4.78 6.74
N ALA A 213 -11.09 -3.50 6.82
CA ALA A 213 -11.97 -2.44 7.31
C ALA A 213 -12.13 -1.37 6.24
N VAL A 214 -13.35 -0.87 6.09
CA VAL A 214 -13.66 0.29 5.24
C VAL A 214 -14.53 1.27 6.01
N THR A 215 -14.35 2.56 5.75
CA THR A 215 -15.36 3.57 6.04
C THR A 215 -16.04 3.97 4.75
N GLU A 216 -17.35 4.20 4.79
CA GLU A 216 -18.11 4.56 3.61
C GLU A 216 -19.31 5.45 3.93
N ILE A 217 -19.70 6.29 2.96
CA ILE A 217 -20.88 7.15 3.01
C ILE A 217 -21.95 6.55 2.10
N CYS A 218 -23.07 6.17 2.69
CA CYS A 218 -24.25 5.62 2.04
C CYS A 218 -25.39 6.64 2.03
N THR A 219 -26.51 6.31 1.36
CA THR A 219 -27.70 7.18 1.34
C THR A 219 -28.40 7.32 2.70
N ASP A 220 -28.15 6.38 3.60
CA ASP A 220 -28.80 6.22 4.90
C ASP A 220 -27.86 6.44 6.10
N GLY A 221 -26.61 6.84 5.86
CA GLY A 221 -25.64 7.17 6.90
C GLY A 221 -24.19 6.88 6.49
N ALA A 222 -23.26 7.15 7.40
CA ALA A 222 -21.86 6.77 7.27
C ALA A 222 -21.56 5.56 8.15
N PHE A 223 -20.75 4.63 7.63
CA PHE A 223 -20.52 3.34 8.28
C PHE A 223 -19.04 2.96 8.30
N LEU A 224 -18.59 2.44 9.45
CA LEU A 224 -17.41 1.57 9.53
C LEU A 224 -17.87 0.12 9.33
N ARG A 225 -17.27 -0.58 8.36
CA ARG A 225 -17.51 -2.00 8.15
C ARG A 225 -16.26 -2.81 8.38
N LEU A 226 -16.41 -3.85 9.18
CA LEU A 226 -15.38 -4.86 9.40
C LEU A 226 -15.79 -6.13 8.67
N GLN A 227 -14.88 -6.66 7.85
CA GLN A 227 -15.14 -7.82 7.02
C GLN A 227 -13.93 -8.75 6.94
N ASN A 228 -14.19 -9.99 6.58
CA ASN A 228 -13.16 -11.00 6.34
C ASN A 228 -12.29 -10.56 5.14
N ALA A 229 -10.96 -10.59 5.30
CA ALA A 229 -10.01 -10.36 4.21
C ALA A 229 -9.82 -11.59 3.29
N THR A 230 -10.43 -12.73 3.65
CA THR A 230 -10.44 -14.00 2.91
C THR A 230 -11.81 -14.70 3.02
N PRO A 231 -12.88 -14.10 2.49
CA PRO A 231 -14.19 -14.75 2.41
C PRO A 231 -14.14 -16.03 1.55
N GLU A 232 -15.15 -16.89 1.69
CA GLU A 232 -15.27 -18.12 0.88
C GLU A 232 -15.31 -17.84 -0.63
N ASP A 233 -15.91 -16.71 -1.02
CA ASP A 233 -15.90 -16.19 -2.39
C ASP A 233 -15.43 -14.74 -2.36
N SER A 234 -14.32 -14.44 -3.04
CA SER A 234 -13.78 -13.08 -3.13
C SER A 234 -14.78 -12.02 -3.62
N ARG A 235 -15.79 -12.45 -4.39
CA ARG A 235 -16.83 -11.57 -4.95
C ARG A 235 -17.97 -11.30 -3.97
N LYS A 236 -18.02 -12.03 -2.86
CA LYS A 236 -19.08 -11.95 -1.85
C LYS A 236 -18.48 -11.64 -0.47
N PRO A 237 -18.44 -10.35 -0.09
CA PRO A 237 -17.92 -9.92 1.21
C PRO A 237 -18.61 -10.63 2.38
N GLU A 238 -17.82 -11.08 3.34
CA GLU A 238 -18.30 -11.57 4.64
C GLU A 238 -18.13 -10.46 5.68
N ILE A 239 -19.19 -9.68 5.89
CA ILE A 239 -19.21 -8.58 6.84
C ILE A 239 -19.43 -9.14 8.25
N TYR A 240 -18.51 -8.83 9.17
CA TYR A 240 -18.63 -9.15 10.59
C TYR A 240 -19.55 -8.16 11.31
N SER A 241 -19.30 -6.86 11.12
CA SER A 241 -20.08 -5.78 11.75
C SER A 241 -20.19 -4.55 10.85
N SER A 242 -21.18 -3.71 11.14
CA SER A 242 -21.41 -2.43 10.46
C SER A 242 -21.86 -1.41 11.49
N GLN A 243 -20.98 -0.45 11.79
CA GLN A 243 -21.15 0.53 12.84
C GLN A 243 -21.44 1.89 12.21
N GLU A 244 -22.50 2.54 12.64
CA GLU A 244 -22.76 3.94 12.26
C GLU A 244 -21.70 4.84 12.90
N ILE A 245 -21.14 5.74 12.09
CA ILE A 245 -20.07 6.67 12.48
C ILE A 245 -20.42 8.08 11.98
N GLY A 246 -19.65 9.10 12.37
CA GLY A 246 -19.78 10.45 11.81
C GLY A 246 -19.48 10.47 10.31
N GLU A 247 -20.10 11.39 9.56
CA GLU A 247 -19.95 11.47 8.10
C GLU A 247 -18.50 11.72 7.66
N ASP A 248 -17.77 12.53 8.45
CA ASP A 248 -16.37 12.86 8.21
C ASP A 248 -15.39 11.92 8.94
N ALA A 249 -15.88 10.86 9.59
CA ALA A 249 -15.01 9.93 10.32
C ALA A 249 -14.28 8.97 9.36
N TYR A 250 -12.99 8.74 9.62
CA TYR A 250 -12.12 7.92 8.76
C TYR A 250 -11.21 7.01 9.58
N LEU A 251 -10.70 5.94 8.95
CA LEU A 251 -9.82 4.97 9.62
C LEU A 251 -8.47 5.58 9.99
N VAL A 252 -8.02 5.30 11.21
CA VAL A 252 -6.68 5.69 11.69
C VAL A 252 -5.85 4.49 12.15
N ALA A 253 -6.48 3.34 12.42
CA ALA A 253 -5.77 2.11 12.74
C ALA A 253 -6.61 0.85 12.50
N ILE A 254 -5.91 -0.27 12.37
CA ILE A 254 -6.49 -1.62 12.34
C ILE A 254 -5.59 -2.58 13.11
N SER A 255 -6.19 -3.48 13.88
CA SER A 255 -5.51 -4.62 14.52
C SER A 255 -5.98 -5.94 13.88
N GLN A 256 -5.62 -7.08 14.46
CA GLN A 256 -6.07 -8.38 13.97
C GLN A 256 -7.59 -8.57 14.14
N ASP A 257 -8.20 -7.88 15.11
CA ASP A 257 -9.59 -8.12 15.54
C ASP A 257 -10.42 -6.83 15.72
N ALA A 258 -9.86 -5.65 15.45
CA ALA A 258 -10.54 -4.37 15.61
C ALA A 258 -10.07 -3.33 14.59
N ALA A 259 -10.87 -2.28 14.36
CA ALA A 259 -10.44 -1.07 13.67
C ALA A 259 -10.83 0.17 14.45
N ALA A 260 -10.10 1.27 14.23
CA ALA A 260 -10.34 2.55 14.88
C ALA A 260 -10.55 3.65 13.85
N VAL A 261 -11.55 4.48 14.11
CA VAL A 261 -11.87 5.68 13.33
C VAL A 261 -11.60 6.92 14.16
N TYR A 262 -11.07 7.96 13.54
CA TYR A 262 -11.05 9.30 14.09
C TYR A 262 -12.27 10.07 13.58
N ASP A 263 -12.94 10.77 14.49
CA ASP A 263 -14.08 11.63 14.19
C ASP A 263 -13.66 13.11 14.37
N PRO A 264 -13.53 13.89 13.27
CA PRO A 264 -13.15 15.30 13.32
C PRO A 264 -14.10 16.19 14.11
N ASP A 265 -15.39 15.84 14.24
CA ASP A 265 -16.35 16.68 14.95
C ASP A 265 -16.20 16.56 16.47
N THR A 266 -15.78 15.38 16.94
CA THR A 266 -15.64 15.07 18.38
C THR A 266 -14.19 15.07 18.86
N HIS A 267 -13.23 15.06 17.93
CA HIS A 267 -11.80 14.86 18.20
C HIS A 267 -11.53 13.58 19.01
N GLU A 268 -12.27 12.51 18.69
CA GLU A 268 -12.13 11.22 19.35
C GLU A 268 -11.70 10.14 18.36
N ILE A 269 -10.78 9.29 18.80
CA ILE A 269 -10.52 8.00 18.18
C ILE A 269 -11.37 6.97 18.89
N ARG A 270 -12.25 6.27 18.15
CA ARG A 270 -13.08 5.18 18.67
C ARG A 270 -12.78 3.90 17.94
N SER A 271 -12.70 2.80 18.68
CA SER A 271 -12.40 1.49 18.11
C SER A 271 -13.53 0.50 18.33
N TYR A 272 -13.66 -0.42 17.38
CA TYR A 272 -14.71 -1.43 17.35
C TYR A 272 -14.13 -2.80 17.01
N ASP A 273 -14.60 -3.84 17.69
CA ASP A 273 -14.28 -5.23 17.36
C ASP A 273 -15.18 -5.78 16.24
N LYS A 274 -14.87 -6.99 15.77
CA LYS A 274 -15.62 -7.72 14.74
C LYS A 274 -17.09 -7.94 15.10
N GLU A 275 -17.44 -7.99 16.39
CA GLU A 275 -18.80 -8.12 16.87
C GLU A 275 -19.55 -6.78 16.91
N GLY A 276 -18.86 -5.66 16.65
CA GLY A 276 -19.42 -4.31 16.69
C GLY A 276 -19.45 -3.70 18.09
N ASN A 277 -18.74 -4.27 19.06
CA ASN A 277 -18.60 -3.65 20.37
C ASN A 277 -17.53 -2.56 20.31
N GLN A 278 -17.83 -1.40 20.89
CA GLN A 278 -16.83 -0.37 21.09
C GLN A 278 -15.82 -0.84 22.16
N LEU A 279 -14.52 -0.86 21.83
CA LEU A 279 -13.47 -1.29 22.75
C LEU A 279 -12.81 -0.13 23.49
N SER A 280 -12.64 1.01 22.81
CA SER A 280 -12.02 2.21 23.37
C SER A 280 -12.63 3.48 22.76
N ALA A 281 -12.46 4.59 23.49
CA ALA A 281 -12.66 5.95 23.02
C ALA A 281 -11.56 6.81 23.65
N SER A 282 -10.80 7.49 22.81
CA SER A 282 -9.66 8.31 23.22
C SER A 282 -9.81 9.71 22.62
N THR A 283 -9.92 10.72 23.48
CA THR A 283 -9.84 12.12 23.04
C THR A 283 -8.39 12.43 22.64
N VAL A 284 -8.21 12.98 21.45
CA VAL A 284 -6.92 13.41 20.92
C VAL A 284 -6.99 14.90 20.53
N PRO A 285 -5.87 15.59 20.29
CA PRO A 285 -5.90 16.92 19.67
C PRO A 285 -6.66 16.88 18.34
N ALA A 286 -7.19 18.03 17.92
CA ALA A 286 -7.77 18.15 16.60
C ALA A 286 -6.70 17.81 15.55
N LEU A 287 -6.98 16.76 14.77
CA LEU A 287 -6.21 16.37 13.61
C LEU A 287 -6.88 17.00 12.38
N GLU A 288 -6.07 17.51 11.46
CA GLU A 288 -6.54 17.95 10.14
C GLU A 288 -7.04 16.74 9.32
N ALA A 289 -7.55 16.99 8.11
CA ALA A 289 -7.96 15.92 7.21
C ALA A 289 -6.78 15.44 6.35
N PRO A 290 -6.53 14.12 6.25
CA PRO A 290 -5.48 13.60 5.37
C PRO A 290 -5.82 13.89 3.90
N LEU A 291 -4.78 13.85 3.07
CA LEU A 291 -4.91 13.94 1.61
C LEU A 291 -5.95 12.95 1.09
N THR A 292 -6.72 13.37 0.10
CA THR A 292 -7.67 12.49 -0.58
C THR A 292 -7.27 12.23 -2.03
N ILE A 293 -7.41 10.99 -2.48
CA ILE A 293 -7.56 10.70 -3.90
C ILE A 293 -8.97 11.12 -4.32
N ASP A 294 -9.12 11.57 -5.57
CA ASP A 294 -10.39 11.96 -6.20
C ASP A 294 -11.30 12.96 -5.44
N GLY A 295 -10.80 13.55 -4.34
CA GLY A 295 -11.55 14.42 -3.46
C GLY A 295 -12.42 13.70 -2.43
N SER A 296 -12.29 12.37 -2.28
CA SER A 296 -13.15 11.64 -1.33
C SER A 296 -12.53 10.49 -0.55
N THR A 297 -11.62 9.70 -1.11
CA THR A 297 -10.99 8.60 -0.38
C THR A 297 -9.67 9.05 0.22
N HIS A 298 -9.49 8.91 1.53
CA HIS A 298 -8.29 9.30 2.25
C HIS A 298 -7.10 8.40 1.93
N ILE A 299 -5.93 9.03 1.73
CA ILE A 299 -4.62 8.38 1.72
C ILE A 299 -4.14 8.39 3.17
N LEU A 300 -4.09 7.21 3.81
CA LEU A 300 -3.87 7.12 5.24
C LEU A 300 -2.37 7.02 5.60
N PRO A 301 -1.80 8.01 6.30
CA PRO A 301 -0.44 7.97 6.84
C PRO A 301 -0.37 7.08 8.10
N VAL A 302 -0.58 5.78 7.93
CA VAL A 302 -0.48 4.78 9.00
C VAL A 302 0.86 4.03 8.95
N ALA A 303 1.31 3.52 10.09
CA ALA A 303 2.43 2.57 10.14
C ALA A 303 2.29 1.58 11.30
N ASP A 304 2.86 0.39 11.10
CA ASP A 304 2.86 -0.69 12.09
C ASP A 304 4.20 -0.74 12.83
N LEU A 305 4.13 -0.70 14.15
CA LEU A 305 5.24 -1.00 15.07
C LEU A 305 5.01 -2.37 15.73
N PRO A 306 6.04 -3.00 16.33
CA PRO A 306 5.88 -4.30 17.00
C PRO A 306 4.79 -4.32 18.08
N HIS A 307 4.57 -3.19 18.76
CA HIS A 307 3.63 -3.09 19.90
C HIS A 307 2.64 -1.93 19.79
N HIS A 308 2.57 -1.25 18.65
CA HIS A 308 1.67 -0.13 18.43
C HIS A 308 1.32 -0.01 16.95
N MET A 309 0.17 0.58 16.65
CA MET A 309 -0.10 1.16 15.35
C MET A 309 -0.01 2.68 15.49
N THR A 310 0.47 3.33 14.44
CA THR A 310 0.61 4.79 14.45
C THR A 310 -0.18 5.43 13.35
N TYR A 311 -0.74 6.59 13.65
CA TYR A 311 -1.36 7.49 12.70
C TYR A 311 -0.69 8.86 12.82
N PHE A 312 -0.32 9.45 11.69
CA PHE A 312 0.25 10.80 11.65
C PHE A 312 -0.70 11.75 10.94
N GLU A 313 -0.88 12.97 11.44
CA GLU A 313 -1.52 14.03 10.66
C GLU A 313 -1.00 15.40 11.11
N ASP A 314 -0.68 16.24 10.14
CA ASP A 314 -0.13 17.60 10.29
C ASP A 314 1.10 17.71 11.22
N ASP A 315 0.89 17.78 12.54
CA ASP A 315 1.92 17.97 13.58
C ASP A 315 1.91 16.84 14.63
N TYR A 316 0.95 15.90 14.53
CA TYR A 316 0.68 14.90 15.57
C TYR A 316 0.94 13.47 15.08
N LEU A 317 1.69 12.72 15.88
CA LEU A 317 1.81 11.27 15.78
C LEU A 317 1.09 10.60 16.94
N VAL A 318 0.05 9.83 16.65
CA VAL A 318 -0.75 9.10 17.63
C VAL A 318 -0.33 7.64 17.66
N LEU A 319 -0.07 7.10 18.85
CA LEU A 319 0.21 5.69 19.09
C LEU A 319 -1.03 5.01 19.67
N MET A 320 -1.39 3.86 19.10
CA MET A 320 -2.52 3.05 19.53
C MET A 320 -2.05 1.65 19.88
N GLU A 321 -2.43 1.14 21.05
CA GLU A 321 -2.06 -0.22 21.47
C GLU A 321 -2.84 -1.29 20.68
N PRO A 322 -2.24 -2.48 20.43
CA PRO A 322 -2.76 -3.43 19.46
C PRO A 322 -4.03 -4.18 19.86
N ALA A 323 -4.36 -4.26 21.14
CA ALA A 323 -5.49 -5.07 21.60
C ALA A 323 -6.83 -4.34 21.46
N LYS A 324 -6.90 -3.05 21.83
CA LYS A 324 -8.14 -2.26 21.76
C LYS A 324 -7.99 -0.98 20.94
N LEU A 325 -6.85 -0.72 20.32
CA LEU A 325 -6.58 0.51 19.59
C LEU A 325 -6.78 1.77 20.45
N THR A 326 -6.57 1.66 21.76
CA THR A 326 -6.63 2.82 22.66
C THR A 326 -5.45 3.73 22.35
N ALA A 327 -5.68 5.04 22.20
CA ALA A 327 -4.57 5.97 22.05
C ALA A 327 -3.76 6.01 23.36
N THR A 328 -2.51 5.56 23.31
CA THR A 328 -1.62 5.47 24.47
C THR A 328 -0.63 6.63 24.50
N GLY A 329 -0.28 7.21 23.35
CA GLY A 329 0.64 8.33 23.22
C GLY A 329 0.24 9.27 22.10
N VAL A 330 0.49 10.57 22.29
CA VAL A 330 0.31 11.61 21.26
C VAL A 330 1.53 12.50 21.29
N PHE A 331 2.27 12.57 20.19
CA PHE A 331 3.49 13.34 20.06
C PHE A 331 3.27 14.50 19.09
N GLN A 332 3.41 15.72 19.61
CA GLN A 332 3.41 16.94 18.81
C GLN A 332 4.81 17.21 18.24
N GLY A 333 4.92 17.83 17.07
CA GLY A 333 6.19 18.12 16.41
C GLY A 333 6.68 16.99 15.50
N ALA A 334 5.82 16.01 15.22
CA ALA A 334 6.12 14.94 14.27
C ALA A 334 5.96 15.46 12.83
N LEU A 335 6.75 14.93 11.92
CA LEU A 335 6.67 15.24 10.49
C LEU A 335 6.08 14.08 9.67
N GLY A 336 5.87 12.92 10.29
CA GLY A 336 5.42 11.71 9.62
C GLY A 336 5.35 10.53 10.57
N THR A 337 4.91 9.38 10.05
CA THR A 337 5.05 8.11 10.74
C THR A 337 6.52 7.69 10.85
N GLY A 338 6.75 6.74 11.74
CA GLY A 338 8.08 6.24 12.08
C GLY A 338 8.18 4.73 12.04
N PHE A 339 9.33 4.22 12.49
CA PHE A 339 9.61 2.80 12.60
C PHE A 339 10.21 2.47 13.96
N ALA A 340 10.23 1.17 14.29
CA ALA A 340 10.82 0.68 15.52
C ALA A 340 12.29 0.31 15.34
N ALA A 341 13.16 0.80 16.23
CA ALA A 341 14.53 0.33 16.38
C ALA A 341 14.69 -0.29 17.78
N GLY A 342 14.52 -1.60 17.86
CA GLY A 342 14.45 -2.32 19.14
C GLY A 342 13.14 -2.00 19.87
N ASP A 343 13.25 -1.47 21.09
CA ASP A 343 12.16 -1.04 21.96
C ASP A 343 11.90 0.47 21.90
N ARG A 344 12.36 1.14 20.84
CA ARG A 344 12.21 2.58 20.61
C ARG A 344 11.50 2.88 19.31
N LEU A 345 10.62 3.87 19.33
CA LEU A 345 10.07 4.48 18.13
C LEU A 345 11.00 5.60 17.67
N LEU A 346 11.35 5.58 16.39
CA LEU A 346 12.01 6.68 15.71
C LEU A 346 11.01 7.35 14.77
N TYR A 347 10.83 8.67 14.89
CA TYR A 347 10.05 9.46 13.94
C TYR A 347 10.75 10.78 13.61
N ALA A 348 10.49 11.34 12.42
CA ALA A 348 11.08 12.61 12.02
C ALA A 348 10.40 13.80 12.75
N SER A 349 11.21 14.73 13.25
CA SER A 349 10.78 15.99 13.86
C SER A 349 11.58 17.15 13.27
N SER A 350 11.17 18.40 13.52
CA SER A 350 11.88 19.59 12.98
C SER A 350 13.37 19.65 13.35
N GLY A 351 13.76 19.12 14.51
CA GLY A 351 15.16 19.11 14.98
C GLY A 351 15.99 17.92 14.50
N GLY A 352 15.37 16.89 13.92
CA GLY A 352 16.05 15.67 13.50
C GLY A 352 15.17 14.42 13.57
N VAL A 353 15.68 13.31 14.09
CA VAL A 353 14.92 12.09 14.35
C VAL A 353 14.75 11.91 15.85
N ALA A 354 13.51 11.98 16.32
CA ALA A 354 13.18 11.78 17.73
C ALA A 354 13.26 10.29 18.08
N VAL A 355 13.83 9.98 19.24
CA VAL A 355 13.88 8.64 19.83
C VAL A 355 12.93 8.59 21.01
N VAL A 356 11.92 7.72 20.93
CA VAL A 356 10.85 7.61 21.92
C VAL A 356 10.84 6.26 22.57
N ASP A 357 10.85 6.26 23.90
CA ASP A 357 10.42 5.12 24.70
C ASP A 357 8.88 5.13 24.72
N TRP A 358 8.28 4.19 23.98
CA TRP A 358 6.83 4.11 23.81
C TRP A 358 6.10 3.56 25.04
N ASP A 359 6.80 2.93 25.98
CA ASP A 359 6.20 2.41 27.21
C ASP A 359 5.93 3.55 28.20
N SER A 360 6.85 4.50 28.26
CA SER A 360 6.75 5.71 29.08
C SER A 360 6.23 6.94 28.32
N ASN A 361 6.05 6.83 27.01
CA ASN A 361 5.72 7.92 26.08
C ASN A 361 6.64 9.14 26.23
N LYS A 362 7.94 8.89 26.38
CA LYS A 362 8.93 9.93 26.59
C LYS A 362 9.88 10.03 25.40
N VAL A 363 10.05 11.25 24.88
CA VAL A 363 11.16 11.59 23.99
C VAL A 363 12.45 11.55 24.81
N GLU A 364 13.30 10.58 24.52
CA GLU A 364 14.58 10.38 25.20
C GLU A 364 15.69 11.23 24.58
N ASP A 365 15.67 11.34 23.25
CA ASP A 365 16.68 12.07 22.48
C ASP A 365 16.09 12.58 21.15
N ILE A 366 16.80 13.53 20.52
CA ILE A 366 16.55 13.97 19.14
C ILE A 366 17.90 13.96 18.43
N ILE A 367 18.09 12.99 17.54
CA ILE A 367 19.31 12.83 16.75
C ILE A 367 19.28 13.88 15.64
N PRO A 368 20.23 14.84 15.60
CA PRO A 368 20.16 15.93 14.64
C PRO A 368 20.25 15.45 13.20
N VAL A 369 19.37 15.97 12.34
CA VAL A 369 19.40 15.78 10.88
C VAL A 369 19.14 17.13 10.21
N ASP A 370 20.06 17.55 9.34
CA ASP A 370 19.87 18.76 8.54
C ASP A 370 19.02 18.43 7.30
N ARG A 371 17.84 19.05 7.20
CA ARG A 371 16.93 18.92 6.05
C ARG A 371 16.96 20.13 5.12
N GLY A 372 17.85 21.08 5.35
CA GLY A 372 17.93 22.34 4.62
C GLY A 372 16.60 23.10 4.67
N ASP A 373 16.11 23.52 3.51
CA ASP A 373 14.88 24.32 3.39
C ASP A 373 13.60 23.45 3.24
N TYR A 374 13.69 22.12 3.38
CA TYR A 374 12.53 21.25 3.28
C TYR A 374 11.63 21.37 4.52
N ALA A 375 10.37 21.76 4.32
CA ALA A 375 9.39 22.00 5.38
C ALA A 375 8.11 21.16 5.26
N GLY A 376 8.09 20.17 4.36
CA GLY A 376 6.95 19.26 4.20
C GLY A 376 7.00 18.06 5.16
N PRO A 377 6.03 17.13 5.03
CA PRO A 377 6.05 15.87 5.76
C PRO A 377 7.30 15.04 5.49
N VAL A 378 7.81 14.38 6.51
CA VAL A 378 8.96 13.47 6.45
C VAL A 378 8.57 12.14 7.07
N PHE A 379 8.35 11.15 6.23
CA PHE A 379 8.09 9.77 6.65
C PHE A 379 9.40 8.99 6.68
N ILE A 380 9.60 8.16 7.70
CA ILE A 380 10.84 7.41 7.86
C ILE A 380 10.64 5.91 8.05
N ASP A 381 11.54 5.11 7.47
CA ASP A 381 11.70 3.68 7.73
C ASP A 381 13.21 3.34 7.84
N SER A 382 13.56 2.06 7.97
CA SER A 382 14.95 1.59 8.04
C SER A 382 15.25 0.51 7.02
N ALA A 383 16.43 0.61 6.44
CA ALA A 383 16.98 -0.35 5.49
C ALA A 383 18.36 -0.80 6.00
N GLY A 384 18.43 -1.95 6.65
CA GLY A 384 19.65 -2.39 7.32
C GLY A 384 20.11 -1.39 8.40
N ALA A 385 21.39 -1.03 8.40
CA ALA A 385 21.96 -0.03 9.32
C ALA A 385 21.76 1.43 8.84
N THR A 386 20.63 1.74 8.21
CA THR A 386 20.31 3.09 7.72
C THR A 386 18.90 3.52 8.09
N VAL A 387 18.70 4.83 8.16
CA VAL A 387 17.39 5.47 8.20
C VAL A 387 17.09 6.03 6.82
N VAL A 388 15.90 5.76 6.32
CA VAL A 388 15.43 6.18 5.00
C VAL A 388 14.34 7.22 5.21
N GLU A 389 14.58 8.46 4.80
CA GLU A 389 13.58 9.52 4.83
C GLU A 389 12.97 9.73 3.46
N LYS A 390 11.63 9.78 3.37
CA LYS A 390 10.93 10.30 2.21
C LYS A 390 10.55 11.76 2.46
N ARG A 391 11.06 12.65 1.60
CA ARG A 391 10.90 14.10 1.64
C ARG A 391 10.24 14.56 0.34
N GLY A 392 8.93 14.38 0.23
CA GLY A 392 8.21 14.60 -1.04
C GLY A 392 8.69 13.64 -2.11
N ASP A 393 9.26 14.17 -3.20
CA ASP A 393 9.71 13.40 -4.38
C ASP A 393 11.16 12.88 -4.27
N GLU A 394 11.76 12.89 -3.07
CA GLU A 394 13.14 12.48 -2.82
C GLU A 394 13.23 11.52 -1.63
N ILE A 395 14.01 10.45 -1.79
CA ILE A 395 14.49 9.60 -0.70
C ILE A 395 15.88 10.05 -0.29
N VAL A 396 16.09 10.24 1.01
CA VAL A 396 17.39 10.55 1.61
C VAL A 396 17.79 9.40 2.54
N VAL A 397 18.95 8.82 2.32
CA VAL A 397 19.45 7.68 3.10
C VAL A 397 20.52 8.17 4.07
N LEU A 398 20.32 7.87 5.35
CA LEU A 398 21.16 8.31 6.46
C LEU A 398 21.86 7.09 7.08
N ALA A 399 23.18 7.13 7.19
CA ALA A 399 23.96 6.16 7.96
C ALA A 399 23.61 6.27 9.44
N ALA A 400 23.34 5.13 10.08
CA ALA A 400 23.10 5.02 11.51
C ALA A 400 24.36 4.50 12.21
N SER A 401 24.89 5.26 13.17
CA SER A 401 26.11 4.89 13.93
C SER A 401 26.01 5.16 15.43
#